data_AF-A0A1Y4RZI2-F1
#
_entry.id   AF-A0A1Y4RZI2-F1
#
_cell.length_a   1.000
_cell.length_b   1.000
_cell.length_c   1.000
_cell.angle_alpha   90.00
_cell.angle_beta   90.00
_cell.angle_gamma   90.00
#
_symmetry.space_group_name_H-M   'P 1'
#
loop_
_entity.id
_entity.type
_entity.pdbx_description
1 polymer ?
#
loop_
_entity_poly.entity_id
_entity_poly.type
_entity_poly.pdbx_seq_one_letter_code
_entity_poly.pdbx_strand_id
1 'polypeptide(L)'
;MRFKRFCSLSIAAAIGMSILAGTAAAKETTAGLTFDFNQNDGGFTPIFSDYPNEHGVDEFYELRSGHEEVPIADAGKGLFLSGNNHSDDLFMGYFKELSGLAPETEYQFTVRFKLATNVENDMIGIGGAPGESVFVKCGVASEEPENSLDSLNHFRLNIDKGS
;
A
#
# COMPACT_ATOMS: atom_id res chain seq x y z
N MET A 1 -37.98 -68.56 27.99
CA MET A 1 -38.72 -67.78 26.98
C MET A 1 -38.09 -66.42 26.83
N ARG A 2 -37.59 -66.12 25.62
CA ARG A 2 -36.97 -64.84 25.23
C ARG A 2 -38.05 -63.79 25.03
N PHE A 3 -37.84 -62.57 25.52
CA PHE A 3 -38.41 -61.37 24.91
C PHE A 3 -37.33 -60.28 24.84
N LYS A 4 -36.91 -59.98 23.61
CA LYS A 4 -36.22 -58.74 23.23
C LYS A 4 -37.29 -57.73 22.86
N ARG A 5 -37.22 -56.50 23.38
CA ARG A 5 -37.70 -55.29 22.67
C ARG A 5 -36.83 -54.10 23.04
N PHE A 6 -36.15 -53.57 22.02
CA PHE A 6 -35.57 -52.23 21.97
C PHE A 6 -36.71 -51.21 21.81
N CYS A 7 -36.61 -50.07 22.48
CA CYS A 7 -37.20 -48.80 22.06
C CYS A 7 -36.30 -47.67 22.54
N SER A 8 -35.53 -47.14 21.59
CA SER A 8 -34.92 -45.81 21.63
C SER A 8 -36.00 -44.73 21.50
N LEU A 9 -35.92 -43.66 22.28
CA LEU A 9 -36.44 -42.36 21.86
C LEU A 9 -35.65 -41.23 22.53
N SER A 10 -35.22 -40.31 21.67
CA SER A 10 -34.34 -39.16 21.85
C SER A 10 -35.07 -37.96 22.52
N ILE A 11 -34.35 -36.82 22.64
CA ILE A 11 -34.80 -35.43 22.97
C ILE A 11 -34.42 -35.04 24.44
N ALA A 12 -33.71 -33.95 24.74
CA ALA A 12 -33.66 -32.64 24.09
C ALA A 12 -32.24 -32.05 24.01
N ALA A 13 -31.91 -31.49 22.84
CA ALA A 13 -30.88 -30.48 22.69
C ALA A 13 -31.40 -29.15 23.23
N ALA A 14 -30.72 -28.59 24.23
CA ALA A 14 -30.96 -27.22 24.65
C ALA A 14 -30.28 -26.28 23.66
N ILE A 15 -31.09 -25.71 22.76
CA ILE A 15 -30.74 -24.59 21.89
C ILE A 15 -30.62 -23.36 22.79
N GLY A 16 -29.38 -23.01 23.16
CA GLY A 16 -29.06 -21.74 23.78
C GLY A 16 -28.95 -20.67 22.71
N MET A 17 -29.99 -19.87 22.61
CA MET A 17 -30.16 -18.77 21.66
C MET A 17 -29.22 -17.60 21.99
N SER A 18 -28.68 -17.00 20.93
CA SER A 18 -28.40 -15.56 20.77
C SER A 18 -27.32 -14.90 21.63
N ILE A 19 -26.19 -14.59 20.97
CA ILE A 19 -25.72 -13.20 20.94
C ILE A 19 -25.53 -12.85 19.46
N LEU A 20 -26.53 -12.15 18.91
CA LEU A 20 -26.37 -11.37 17.69
C LEU A 20 -25.51 -10.16 18.09
N ALA A 21 -24.19 -10.32 18.05
CA ALA A 21 -23.28 -9.20 18.21
C ALA A 21 -23.55 -8.27 17.03
N GLY A 22 -24.12 -7.11 17.33
CA GLY A 22 -24.52 -6.13 16.35
C GLY A 22 -23.36 -5.85 15.42
N THR A 23 -23.61 -5.97 14.12
CA THR A 23 -22.85 -5.21 13.13
C THR A 23 -23.09 -3.74 13.48
N ALA A 24 -22.18 -3.16 14.26
CA ALA A 24 -22.09 -1.71 14.33
C ALA A 24 -21.92 -1.27 12.88
N ALA A 25 -22.95 -0.65 12.31
CA ALA A 25 -22.82 0.00 11.02
C ALA A 25 -21.63 0.94 11.16
N ALA A 26 -20.56 0.68 10.42
CA ALA A 26 -19.39 1.54 10.40
C ALA A 26 -19.92 2.95 10.18
N LYS A 27 -19.69 3.83 11.16
CA LYS A 27 -20.08 5.22 11.06
C LYS A 27 -19.21 5.81 9.96
N GLU A 28 -19.78 5.87 8.76
CA GLU A 28 -19.13 6.42 7.57
C GLU A 28 -18.73 7.86 7.90
N THR A 29 -17.46 8.06 8.23
CA THR A 29 -16.94 9.39 8.49
C THR A 29 -16.63 9.99 7.13
N THR A 30 -17.58 10.75 6.60
CA THR A 30 -17.59 11.34 5.26
C THR A 30 -16.56 12.46 5.06
N ALA A 31 -15.53 12.57 5.89
CA ALA A 31 -14.43 13.49 5.65
C ALA A 31 -13.31 12.73 4.93
N GLY A 32 -13.50 12.48 3.64
CA GLY A 32 -12.43 11.96 2.79
C GLY A 32 -11.25 12.93 2.78
N LEU A 33 -10.03 12.42 2.96
CA LEU A 33 -8.83 13.22 2.80
C LEU A 33 -8.58 13.46 1.32
N THR A 34 -8.41 14.74 0.93
CA THR A 34 -8.06 15.13 -0.45
C THR A 34 -6.81 15.97 -0.40
N PHE A 35 -5.83 15.59 -1.23
CA PHE A 35 -4.58 16.32 -1.40
C PHE A 35 -4.56 16.88 -2.82
N ASP A 36 -4.59 18.21 -2.95
CA ASP A 36 -4.44 18.89 -4.23
C ASP A 36 -2.98 19.25 -4.45
N PHE A 37 -2.30 18.42 -5.24
CA PHE A 37 -0.90 18.63 -5.58
C PHE A 37 -0.66 19.83 -6.49
N ASN A 38 -1.68 20.58 -6.93
CA ASN A 38 -1.43 21.88 -7.55
C ASN A 38 -1.01 22.95 -6.53
N GLN A 39 -1.40 22.79 -5.27
CA GLN A 39 -1.14 23.79 -4.22
C GLN A 39 0.18 23.56 -3.50
N ASN A 40 0.50 22.30 -3.18
CA ASN A 40 1.71 21.89 -2.46
C ASN A 40 1.89 20.36 -2.55
N ASP A 41 2.96 19.83 -1.98
CA ASP A 41 3.26 18.39 -1.90
C ASP A 41 2.38 17.60 -0.91
N GLY A 42 1.43 18.26 -0.23
CA GLY A 42 0.58 17.66 0.81
C GLY A 42 1.36 17.27 2.07
N GLY A 43 2.65 17.61 2.19
CA GLY A 43 3.55 17.10 3.21
C GLY A 43 3.76 15.59 3.09
N PHE A 44 3.90 15.08 1.86
CA PHE A 44 4.35 13.72 1.59
C PHE A 44 5.88 13.66 1.56
N THR A 45 6.45 12.61 2.13
CA THR A 45 7.89 12.37 2.19
C THR A 45 8.27 11.29 1.17
N PRO A 46 9.27 11.53 0.30
CA PRO A 46 9.74 10.52 -0.63
C PRO A 46 10.55 9.43 0.09
N ILE A 47 10.49 8.20 -0.41
CA ILE A 47 11.31 7.08 0.06
C ILE A 47 11.71 6.20 -1.12
N PHE A 48 12.96 5.75 -1.09
CA PHE A 48 13.54 4.81 -2.04
C PHE A 48 14.08 3.62 -1.27
N SER A 49 13.92 2.40 -1.76
CA SER A 49 14.38 1.17 -1.08
C SER A 49 14.75 0.10 -2.09
N ASP A 50 15.27 -1.03 -1.63
CA ASP A 50 15.69 -2.17 -2.43
C ASP A 50 16.86 -1.85 -3.37
N TYR A 51 17.84 -1.10 -2.87
CA TYR A 51 19.09 -0.77 -3.56
C TYR A 51 20.31 -0.82 -2.61
N PRO A 52 21.55 -0.99 -3.10
CA PRO A 52 22.75 -1.06 -2.27
C PRO A 52 23.05 0.25 -1.53
N ASN A 53 23.66 0.15 -0.35
CA ASN A 53 24.19 1.30 0.38
C ASN A 53 25.67 1.51 0.03
N GLU A 54 25.90 2.09 -1.15
CA GLU A 54 27.24 2.38 -1.69
C GLU A 54 27.45 3.88 -1.92
N HIS A 55 28.71 4.32 -1.97
CA HIS A 55 29.01 5.72 -2.23
C HIS A 55 28.65 6.11 -3.67
N GLY A 56 27.83 7.16 -3.82
CA GLY A 56 27.36 7.65 -5.13
C GLY A 56 26.21 6.83 -5.72
N VAL A 57 25.57 5.99 -4.91
CA VAL A 57 24.50 5.10 -5.38
C VAL A 57 23.26 5.88 -5.82
N ASP A 58 22.94 7.00 -5.19
CA ASP A 58 21.76 7.80 -5.53
C ASP A 58 21.90 8.41 -6.94
N GLU A 59 23.10 8.88 -7.31
CA GLU A 59 23.38 9.35 -8.66
C GLU A 59 23.41 8.20 -9.67
N PHE A 60 23.95 7.04 -9.29
CA PHE A 60 24.01 5.86 -10.16
C PHE A 60 22.61 5.31 -10.47
N TYR A 61 21.73 5.26 -9.47
CA TYR A 61 20.32 4.90 -9.63
C TYR A 61 19.45 6.07 -10.12
N GLU A 62 20.03 7.24 -10.40
CA GLU A 62 19.30 8.42 -10.86
C GLU A 62 18.05 8.76 -10.00
N LEU A 63 18.16 8.58 -8.68
CA LEU A 63 17.02 8.72 -7.75
C LEU A 63 16.59 10.18 -7.70
N ARG A 64 15.33 10.43 -8.07
CA ARG A 64 14.75 11.77 -8.09
C ARG A 64 13.36 11.78 -7.50
N SER A 65 13.08 12.77 -6.68
CA SER A 65 11.77 13.06 -6.15
C SER A 65 11.53 14.56 -6.12
N GLY A 66 10.27 15.00 -6.21
CA GLY A 66 9.96 16.42 -6.17
C GLY A 66 8.47 16.74 -6.28
N HIS A 67 8.16 18.02 -6.08
CA HIS A 67 6.85 18.61 -6.40
C HIS A 67 7.01 19.47 -7.65
N GLU A 68 6.67 18.90 -8.80
CA GLU A 68 7.05 19.43 -10.11
C GLU A 68 5.83 19.60 -11.03
N GLU A 69 5.99 20.37 -12.11
CA GLU A 69 4.98 20.43 -13.19
C GLU A 69 4.86 19.06 -13.84
N VAL A 70 3.65 18.56 -13.99
CA VAL A 70 3.36 17.35 -14.74
C VAL A 70 3.57 17.67 -16.23
N PRO A 71 4.36 16.88 -16.98
CA PRO A 71 4.66 17.14 -18.39
C PRO A 71 3.49 16.81 -19.33
N ILE A 72 2.27 17.18 -18.94
CA ILE A 72 1.02 17.05 -19.67
C ILE A 72 0.38 18.44 -19.65
N ALA A 73 0.01 18.95 -20.83
CA ALA A 73 -0.61 20.26 -20.94
C ALA A 73 -1.82 20.38 -20.00
N ASP A 74 -1.89 21.49 -19.26
CA ASP A 74 -2.97 21.82 -18.31
C ASP A 74 -3.15 20.84 -17.13
N ALA A 75 -2.22 19.91 -16.90
CA ALA A 75 -2.27 18.99 -15.75
C ALA A 75 -1.83 19.62 -14.43
N GLY A 76 -1.07 20.73 -14.50
CA GLY A 76 -0.53 21.46 -13.35
C GLY A 76 0.57 20.66 -12.64
N LYS A 77 0.61 20.71 -11.31
CA LYS A 77 1.70 20.10 -10.51
C LYS A 77 1.31 18.76 -9.88
N GLY A 78 2.33 17.95 -9.64
CA GLY A 78 2.22 16.64 -9.01
C GLY A 78 3.47 16.24 -8.23
N LEU A 79 3.36 15.14 -7.50
CA LEU A 79 4.52 14.47 -6.90
C LEU A 79 5.23 13.66 -8.00
N PHE A 80 6.54 13.89 -8.14
CA PHE A 80 7.40 13.25 -9.12
C PHE A 80 8.28 12.20 -8.44
N LEU A 81 8.41 11.02 -9.05
CA LEU A 81 9.36 9.97 -8.68
C LEU A 81 10.04 9.45 -9.94
N SER A 82 11.34 9.20 -9.86
CA SER A 82 12.11 8.54 -10.90
C SER A 82 13.32 7.82 -10.31
N GLY A 83 13.74 6.76 -10.98
CA GLY A 83 14.93 5.99 -10.66
C GLY A 83 15.24 5.01 -11.80
N ASN A 84 16.52 4.72 -11.97
CA ASN A 84 17.06 3.74 -12.89
C ASN A 84 17.25 2.42 -12.13
N ASN A 85 16.39 1.45 -12.41
CA ASN A 85 16.37 0.19 -11.66
C ASN A 85 17.57 -0.70 -12.04
N HIS A 86 18.60 -0.71 -11.19
CA HIS A 86 19.76 -1.59 -11.31
C HIS A 86 19.71 -2.83 -10.39
N SER A 87 18.73 -2.91 -9.50
CA SER A 87 18.59 -3.99 -8.50
C SER A 87 17.56 -5.05 -8.89
N ASP A 88 16.88 -4.87 -10.03
CA ASP A 88 15.66 -5.57 -10.46
C ASP A 88 14.45 -5.38 -9.53
N ASP A 89 14.61 -4.72 -8.38
CA ASP A 89 13.61 -4.64 -7.31
C ASP A 89 13.41 -3.23 -6.74
N LEU A 90 14.01 -2.19 -7.34
CA LEU A 90 13.97 -0.81 -6.85
C LEU A 90 12.54 -0.38 -6.46
N PHE A 91 12.36 -0.02 -5.20
CA PHE A 91 11.15 0.59 -4.69
C PHE A 91 11.28 2.11 -4.67
N MET A 92 10.23 2.80 -5.14
CA MET A 92 10.09 4.25 -5.08
C MET A 92 8.70 4.58 -4.57
N GLY A 93 8.58 5.50 -3.62
CA GLY A 93 7.29 5.85 -3.05
C GLY A 93 7.26 7.20 -2.38
N TYR A 94 6.04 7.59 -2.02
CA TYR A 94 5.75 8.71 -1.15
C TYR A 94 4.86 8.23 -0.01
N PHE A 95 5.11 8.71 1.20
CA PHE A 95 4.29 8.41 2.36
C PHE A 95 3.92 9.67 3.13
N LYS A 96 2.83 9.60 3.89
CA LYS A 96 2.35 10.68 4.75
C LYS A 96 1.65 10.10 5.98
N GLU A 97 1.99 10.61 7.15
CA GLU A 97 1.24 10.33 8.37
C GLU A 97 -0.21 10.85 8.25
N LEU A 98 -1.18 9.97 8.50
CA LEU A 98 -2.59 10.32 8.62
C LEU A 98 -2.95 10.49 10.09
N SER A 99 -3.05 11.74 10.54
CA SER A 99 -3.44 12.08 11.91
C SER A 99 -4.94 12.29 12.07
N GLY A 100 -5.41 12.38 13.31
CA GLY A 100 -6.83 12.63 13.62
C GLY A 100 -7.73 11.39 13.56
N LEU A 101 -7.15 10.20 13.38
CA LEU A 101 -7.85 8.94 13.54
C LEU A 101 -8.07 8.63 15.02
N ALA A 102 -9.26 8.15 15.36
CA ALA A 102 -9.58 7.76 16.73
C ALA A 102 -8.86 6.45 17.09
N PRO A 103 -8.31 6.35 18.33
CA PRO A 103 -7.69 5.10 18.78
C PRO A 103 -8.71 3.96 18.80
N GLU A 104 -8.22 2.72 18.66
CA GLU A 104 -9.03 1.49 18.74
C GLU A 104 -10.24 1.47 17.80
N THR A 105 -10.16 2.20 16.68
CA THR A 105 -11.23 2.32 15.69
C THR A 105 -10.80 1.65 14.39
N GLU A 106 -11.66 0.77 13.87
CA GLU A 106 -11.46 0.16 12.55
C GLU A 106 -11.85 1.14 11.45
N TYR A 107 -10.96 1.27 10.46
CA TYR A 107 -11.15 2.14 9.30
C TYR A 107 -11.02 1.33 8.01
N GLN A 108 -11.95 1.56 7.08
CA GLN A 108 -11.83 1.08 5.71
C GLN A 108 -11.39 2.24 4.82
N PHE A 109 -10.22 2.09 4.19
CA PHE A 109 -9.68 3.08 3.27
C PHE A 109 -10.01 2.71 1.82
N THR A 110 -10.45 3.70 1.05
CA THR A 110 -10.47 3.62 -0.41
C THR A 110 -9.60 4.73 -0.95
N VAL A 111 -8.49 4.36 -1.59
CA VAL A 111 -7.57 5.33 -2.17
C VAL A 111 -7.80 5.44 -3.67
N ARG A 112 -7.81 6.67 -4.17
CA ARG A 112 -7.87 6.99 -5.60
C ARG A 112 -6.79 8.02 -5.88
N PHE A 113 -6.00 7.77 -6.91
CA PHE A 113 -4.97 8.69 -7.38
C PHE A 113 -4.97 8.73 -8.90
N LYS A 114 -4.34 9.77 -9.45
CA LYS A 114 -4.05 9.88 -10.87
C LYS A 114 -2.56 9.67 -11.05
N LEU A 115 -2.18 8.90 -12.06
CA LEU A 115 -0.79 8.68 -12.43
C LEU A 115 -0.56 9.27 -13.82
N ALA A 116 0.51 10.05 -13.96
CA ALA A 116 1.08 10.42 -15.24
C ALA A 116 2.36 9.60 -15.44
N THR A 117 2.52 9.00 -16.62
CA THR A 117 3.71 8.24 -16.99
C THR A 117 4.04 8.52 -18.45
N ASN A 118 5.33 8.55 -18.77
CA ASN A 118 5.85 8.59 -20.14
C ASN A 118 6.14 7.18 -20.70
N VAL A 119 5.75 6.14 -19.96
CA VAL A 119 5.92 4.74 -20.33
C VAL A 119 4.66 4.27 -21.05
N GLU A 120 4.84 3.75 -22.26
CA GLU A 120 3.78 3.15 -23.06
C GLU A 120 3.77 1.61 -22.90
N ASN A 121 2.75 0.97 -23.46
CA ASN A 121 2.71 -0.49 -23.55
C ASN A 121 3.74 -1.01 -24.58
N ASP A 122 4.05 -2.29 -24.52
CA ASP A 122 4.93 -3.04 -25.43
C ASP A 122 6.38 -2.51 -25.50
N MET A 123 6.82 -1.81 -24.46
CA MET A 123 8.20 -1.36 -24.33
C MET A 123 9.14 -2.51 -23.94
N ILE A 124 10.38 -2.49 -24.44
CA ILE A 124 11.38 -3.52 -24.13
C ILE A 124 12.37 -2.98 -23.09
N GLY A 125 12.50 -3.69 -21.96
CA GLY A 125 13.51 -3.44 -20.93
C GLY A 125 14.25 -4.72 -20.53
N ILE A 126 15.47 -4.56 -20.02
CA ILE A 126 16.21 -5.65 -19.38
C ILE A 126 15.58 -5.84 -17.99
N GLY A 127 15.10 -7.04 -17.68
CA GLY A 127 14.34 -7.32 -16.45
C GLY A 127 12.81 -7.24 -16.58
N GLY A 128 12.30 -6.75 -17.72
CA GLY A 128 10.87 -6.68 -18.00
C GLY A 128 10.49 -5.44 -18.79
N ALA A 129 9.25 -5.40 -19.28
CA ALA A 129 8.72 -4.23 -19.96
C ALA A 129 8.36 -3.16 -18.93
N PRO A 130 8.85 -1.91 -19.03
CA PRO A 130 8.59 -0.90 -18.01
C PRO A 130 7.09 -0.56 -17.86
N GLY A 131 6.27 -0.76 -18.90
CA GLY A 131 4.82 -0.51 -18.85
C GLY A 131 4.03 -1.63 -18.18
N GLU A 132 4.52 -2.87 -18.24
CA GLU A 132 3.79 -4.06 -17.82
C GLU A 132 4.44 -4.83 -16.67
N SER A 133 5.69 -4.52 -16.33
CA SER A 133 6.47 -5.17 -15.25
C SER A 133 6.76 -4.22 -14.08
N VAL A 134 6.17 -3.01 -14.09
CA VAL A 134 6.18 -2.08 -12.95
C VAL A 134 4.80 -2.04 -12.32
N PHE A 135 4.75 -2.28 -11.01
CA PHE A 135 3.49 -2.32 -10.26
C PHE A 135 3.32 -1.06 -9.44
N VAL A 136 2.20 -0.37 -9.65
CA VAL A 136 1.84 0.81 -8.87
C VAL A 136 0.88 0.38 -7.76
N LYS A 137 1.27 0.67 -6.52
CA LYS A 137 0.53 0.30 -5.32
C LYS A 137 0.20 1.54 -4.51
N CYS A 138 -0.93 1.49 -3.84
CA CYS A 138 -1.34 2.52 -2.90
C CYS A 138 -2.08 1.86 -1.74
N GLY A 139 -1.75 2.25 -0.52
CA GLY A 139 -2.30 1.63 0.68
C GLY A 139 -2.05 2.48 1.91
N VAL A 140 -2.46 1.94 3.04
CA VAL A 140 -2.19 2.49 4.37
C VAL A 140 -1.42 1.44 5.16
N ALA A 141 -0.45 1.89 5.95
CA ALA A 141 0.30 1.05 6.87
C ALA A 141 0.08 1.55 8.30
N SER A 142 0.18 0.65 9.27
CA SER A 142 0.10 0.99 10.70
C SER A 142 1.41 1.53 11.28
N GLU A 143 2.48 1.46 10.50
CA GLU A 143 3.84 1.88 10.88
C GLU A 143 4.38 2.86 9.84
N GLU A 144 5.27 3.74 10.27
CA GLU A 144 5.96 4.68 9.38
C GLU A 144 6.91 3.91 8.44
N PRO A 145 6.89 4.17 7.13
CA PRO A 145 7.86 3.60 6.20
C PRO A 145 9.28 4.11 6.49
N GLU A 146 10.18 3.17 6.77
CA GLU A 146 11.58 3.45 7.07
C GLU A 146 12.50 2.48 6.32
N ASN A 147 13.71 2.95 6.04
CA ASN A 147 14.78 2.11 5.52
C ASN A 147 15.66 1.56 6.64
N SER A 148 16.03 0.30 6.52
CA SER A 148 17.09 -0.33 7.30
C SER A 148 18.06 -1.06 6.38
N LEU A 149 19.30 -1.26 6.84
CA LEU A 149 20.27 -2.06 6.11
C LEU A 149 20.09 -3.53 6.43
N ASP A 150 20.03 -4.37 5.39
CA ASP A 150 20.07 -5.82 5.54
C ASP A 150 21.50 -6.35 5.71
N SER A 151 21.63 -7.68 5.83
CA SER A 151 22.94 -8.35 5.95
C SER A 151 23.84 -8.22 4.72
N LEU A 152 23.30 -7.77 3.58
CA LEU A 152 24.02 -7.54 2.33
C LEU A 152 24.33 -6.04 2.13
N ASN A 153 24.07 -5.20 3.13
CA ASN A 153 24.25 -3.75 3.05
C ASN A 153 23.37 -3.11 1.95
N HIS A 154 22.13 -3.58 1.80
CA HIS A 154 21.11 -2.94 0.96
C HIS A 154 20.08 -2.22 1.83
N PHE A 155 19.59 -1.07 1.37
CA PHE A 155 18.43 -0.40 1.95
C PHE A 155 17.18 -1.23 1.71
N ARG A 156 16.46 -1.57 2.78
CA ARG A 156 15.22 -2.35 2.76
C ARG A 156 14.12 -1.62 3.51
N LEU A 157 12.92 -1.62 2.91
CA LEU A 157 11.72 -1.06 3.48
C LEU A 157 11.21 -1.96 4.62
N ASN A 158 10.78 -1.36 5.73
CA ASN A 158 10.15 -2.08 6.85
C ASN A 158 8.68 -2.48 6.59
N ILE A 159 8.06 -1.96 5.53
CA ILE A 159 6.68 -2.26 5.15
C ILE A 159 6.66 -3.37 4.09
N ASP A 160 5.82 -4.39 4.33
CA ASP A 160 5.49 -5.37 3.30
C ASP A 160 4.70 -4.70 2.17
N LYS A 161 5.36 -4.56 1.02
CA LYS A 161 4.77 -4.02 -0.22
C LYS A 161 4.04 -5.09 -1.05
N GLY A 162 3.94 -6.33 -0.57
CA GLY A 162 3.30 -7.46 -1.24
C GLY A 162 3.92 -7.76 -2.59
N SER A 163 5.08 -8.42 -2.61
CA SER A 163 5.81 -8.78 -3.85
C SER A 163 4.98 -9.67 -4.78
#